data_AF-A0A3A4RHZ1-F1
#
_entry.id   AF-A0A3A4RHZ1-F1
#
_cell.length_a   1.000
_cell.length_b   1.000
_cell.length_c   1.000
_cell.angle_alpha   90.00
_cell.angle_beta   90.00
_cell.angle_gamma   90.00
#
_symmetry.space_group_name_H-M   'P 1'
#
loop_
_entity.id
_entity.type
_entity.pdbx_description
1 polymer ?
#
loop_
_entity_poly.entity_id
_entity_poly.type
_entity_poly.pdbx_seq_one_letter_code
_entity_poly.pdbx_strand_id
1 'polypeptide(L)'
;MKQLTGRDAMRSPGAPALRREVERQFWVQIATGITSERAAEAVGVSQAVGSRWFRHRGGMPLFMSKPVSGRYLSFAEREEIGLLRAQDVSVREIARRIGRSPSTVSRELTRNAATRSGKLEYRASVAQWKSDLVARRPKPAKLVTNQRLRDYVQDRLEGKIRDAQGLEVAGPRQAPFIGRNKPHRGDRKWVNGWSPEQIANRLQVDFPDDPSMRISHEAIYQALYIQGRGALKRELVSYLRTGRALRTPRARSQAKAWAHVSEEVMISSRPAEIEDRAVPGHWEGDLIIGLDRSAIGTLVERSSRFTMLVHLPREEGYGLTPRTKNGPALAGYGAITMANALKRTVTKLPTQLWQSLTWDRGKELSDHARFTIESGVKVFFADPRSPWQRGTNENTNGLLRQYFPKGTDLSRWSEQEIQAVALTLNNRPRKTLGWKTPAEALNDYLKSADQPGVATTG
;
A
#
# COMPACT_ATOMS: atom_id res chain seq x y z
N MET A 1 5.40 6.55 -52.75
CA MET A 1 5.53 6.88 -51.30
C MET A 1 6.66 6.13 -50.60
N LYS A 2 6.72 4.78 -50.66
CA LYS A 2 7.83 3.99 -50.06
C LYS A 2 9.22 4.36 -50.58
N GLN A 3 9.36 4.74 -51.86
CA GLN A 3 10.61 5.24 -52.44
C GLN A 3 11.03 6.63 -51.92
N LEU A 4 10.09 7.49 -51.48
CA LEU A 4 10.37 8.85 -51.00
C LEU A 4 10.56 8.91 -49.47
N THR A 5 9.87 8.06 -48.71
CA THR A 5 9.87 8.07 -47.24
C THR A 5 10.50 6.82 -46.61
N GLY A 6 10.80 5.79 -47.40
CA GLY A 6 11.32 4.50 -46.95
C GLY A 6 10.30 3.62 -46.23
N ARG A 7 8.99 3.96 -46.23
CA ARG A 7 7.95 3.26 -45.44
C ARG A 7 6.63 3.11 -46.20
N ASP A 8 5.85 2.10 -45.82
CA ASP A 8 4.51 1.86 -46.37
C ASP A 8 3.53 3.00 -46.02
N ALA A 9 2.48 3.14 -46.82
CA ALA A 9 1.42 4.14 -46.60
C ALA A 9 0.73 3.87 -45.26
N MET A 10 0.79 4.85 -44.36
CA MET A 10 0.32 4.69 -42.98
C MET A 10 -1.15 5.09 -42.83
N ARG A 11 -1.99 4.23 -42.24
CA ARG A 11 -3.39 4.56 -41.89
C ARG A 11 -3.41 5.53 -40.69
N SER A 12 -4.00 6.71 -40.86
CA SER A 12 -4.19 7.71 -39.79
C SER A 12 -5.39 7.33 -38.92
N PRO A 13 -5.29 7.26 -37.59
CA PRO A 13 -6.36 6.74 -36.73
C PRO A 13 -7.45 7.77 -36.36
N GLY A 14 -7.68 8.79 -37.19
CA GLY A 14 -8.58 9.91 -36.87
C GLY A 14 -7.87 11.12 -36.23
N ALA A 15 -8.63 11.96 -35.51
CA ALA A 15 -8.12 13.16 -34.84
C ALA A 15 -7.02 12.79 -33.81
N PRO A 16 -5.88 13.52 -33.77
CA PRO A 16 -4.80 13.21 -32.84
C PRO A 16 -5.30 13.25 -31.39
N ALA A 17 -4.93 12.24 -30.58
CA ALA A 17 -5.13 12.30 -29.14
C ALA A 17 -4.45 13.57 -28.57
N LEU A 18 -5.00 14.09 -27.47
CA LEU A 18 -4.46 15.25 -26.75
C LEU A 18 -2.95 15.13 -26.52
N ARG A 19 -2.26 16.27 -26.60
CA ARG A 19 -0.80 16.38 -26.60
C ARG A 19 -0.20 15.72 -25.34
N ARG A 20 0.83 14.88 -25.54
CA ARG A 20 1.56 14.22 -24.45
C ARG A 20 2.10 15.20 -23.41
N GLU A 21 2.49 16.40 -23.86
CA GLU A 21 2.95 17.49 -23.02
C GLU A 21 1.87 18.00 -22.06
N VAL A 22 0.63 18.14 -22.53
CA VAL A 22 -0.50 18.61 -21.72
C VAL A 22 -0.88 17.55 -20.69
N GLU A 23 -0.92 16.27 -21.08
CA GLU A 23 -1.10 15.16 -20.14
C GLU A 23 0.05 15.11 -19.11
N ARG A 24 1.28 15.48 -19.50
CA ARG A 24 2.43 15.56 -18.58
C ARG A 24 2.19 16.59 -17.49
N GLN A 25 1.86 17.83 -17.89
CA GLN A 25 1.59 18.91 -16.95
C GLN A 25 0.42 18.57 -16.04
N PHE A 26 -0.61 17.89 -16.56
CA PHE A 26 -1.72 17.39 -15.75
C PHE A 26 -1.23 16.48 -14.61
N TRP A 27 -0.35 15.53 -14.89
CA TRP A 27 0.20 14.64 -13.86
C TRP A 27 1.16 15.34 -12.89
N VAL A 28 1.88 16.38 -13.33
CA VAL A 28 2.67 17.25 -12.45
C VAL A 28 1.75 17.96 -11.45
N GLN A 29 0.64 18.53 -11.93
CA GLN A 29 -0.37 19.15 -11.08
C GLN A 29 -1.01 18.14 -10.13
N ILE A 30 -1.40 16.95 -10.59
CA ILE A 30 -1.92 15.89 -9.72
C ILE A 30 -0.94 15.52 -8.60
N ALA A 31 0.37 15.52 -8.86
CA ALA A 31 1.38 15.20 -7.87
C ALA A 31 1.42 16.19 -6.69
N THR A 32 1.00 17.45 -6.89
CA THR A 32 0.88 18.47 -5.82
C THR A 32 -0.32 18.22 -4.90
N GLY A 33 -1.22 17.30 -5.28
CA GLY A 33 -2.34 16.87 -4.45
C GLY A 33 -3.71 17.45 -4.87
N ILE A 34 -3.76 18.38 -5.84
CA ILE A 34 -5.02 18.94 -6.34
C ILE A 34 -5.88 17.90 -7.07
N THR A 35 -7.17 18.18 -7.27
CA THR A 35 -8.14 17.25 -7.88
C THR A 35 -7.94 17.11 -9.39
N SER A 36 -8.53 16.06 -10.00
CA SER A 36 -8.48 15.85 -11.45
C SER A 36 -9.16 16.96 -12.24
N GLU A 37 -10.19 17.56 -11.67
CA GLU A 37 -10.93 18.68 -12.27
C GLU A 37 -10.05 19.93 -12.29
N ARG A 38 -9.45 20.29 -11.15
CA ARG A 38 -8.57 21.47 -11.05
C ARG A 38 -7.27 21.29 -11.84
N ALA A 39 -6.72 20.08 -11.87
CA ALA A 39 -5.54 19.78 -12.68
C ALA A 39 -5.84 19.88 -14.19
N ALA A 40 -7.07 19.58 -14.62
CA ALA A 40 -7.49 19.74 -16.00
C ALA A 40 -7.63 21.21 -16.39
N GLU A 41 -8.28 22.01 -15.54
CA GLU A 41 -8.38 23.46 -15.71
C GLU A 41 -7.01 24.11 -15.81
N ALA A 42 -6.09 23.76 -14.91
CA ALA A 42 -4.73 24.30 -14.87
C ALA A 42 -3.91 24.02 -16.15
N VAL A 43 -4.29 23.03 -16.96
CA VAL A 43 -3.61 22.70 -18.22
C VAL A 43 -4.46 23.00 -19.46
N GLY A 44 -5.59 23.67 -19.29
CA GLY A 44 -6.47 24.08 -20.38
C GLY A 44 -7.23 22.93 -21.05
N VAL A 45 -7.56 21.87 -20.32
CA VAL A 45 -8.42 20.78 -20.82
C VAL A 45 -9.72 20.68 -20.02
N SER A 46 -10.76 20.09 -20.62
CA SER A 46 -12.03 19.93 -19.91
C SER A 46 -11.89 18.99 -18.70
N GLN A 47 -12.66 19.27 -17.64
CA GLN A 47 -12.68 18.44 -16.43
C GLN A 47 -12.99 16.96 -16.75
N ALA A 48 -13.88 16.70 -17.72
CA ALA A 48 -14.22 15.36 -18.18
C ALA A 48 -13.02 14.60 -18.76
N VAL A 49 -12.15 15.28 -19.49
CA VAL A 49 -10.90 14.73 -20.03
C VAL A 49 -9.92 14.41 -18.90
N GLY A 50 -9.71 15.34 -17.95
CA GLY A 50 -8.83 15.10 -16.81
C GLY A 50 -9.27 13.92 -15.95
N SER A 51 -10.57 13.83 -15.66
CA SER A 51 -11.17 12.70 -14.95
C SER A 51 -11.00 11.38 -15.71
N ARG A 52 -11.10 11.39 -17.05
CA ARG A 52 -10.84 10.21 -17.89
C ARG A 52 -9.37 9.79 -17.83
N TRP A 53 -8.44 10.73 -17.96
CA TRP A 53 -7.00 10.48 -17.83
C TRP A 53 -6.66 9.87 -16.48
N PHE A 54 -7.17 10.46 -15.39
CA PHE A 54 -6.92 9.98 -14.04
C PHE A 54 -7.43 8.54 -13.86
N ARG A 55 -8.67 8.25 -14.28
CA ARG A 55 -9.25 6.90 -14.18
C ARG A 55 -8.53 5.87 -15.04
N HIS A 56 -8.27 6.20 -16.31
CA HIS A 56 -7.62 5.29 -17.26
C HIS A 56 -6.21 4.87 -16.80
N ARG A 57 -5.49 5.78 -16.12
CA ARG A 57 -4.18 5.48 -15.54
C ARG A 57 -4.24 4.99 -14.08
N GLY A 58 -5.42 4.69 -13.56
CA GLY A 58 -5.60 4.21 -12.18
C GLY A 58 -5.12 5.18 -11.10
N GLY A 59 -5.06 6.47 -11.39
CA GLY A 59 -4.53 7.50 -10.50
C GLY A 59 -3.00 7.55 -10.41
N MET A 60 -2.27 7.00 -11.39
CA MET A 60 -0.81 6.97 -11.39
C MET A 60 -0.16 7.56 -12.65
N PRO A 61 0.95 8.32 -12.53
CA PRO A 61 1.78 8.67 -13.66
C PRO A 61 2.65 7.46 -14.07
N LEU A 62 2.82 7.23 -15.38
CA LEU A 62 3.68 6.13 -15.85
C LEU A 62 5.17 6.43 -15.72
N PHE A 63 5.60 7.67 -16.01
CA PHE A 63 7.00 8.14 -15.97
C PHE A 63 7.11 9.62 -16.43
N MET A 64 6.08 10.43 -16.20
CA MET A 64 5.87 11.69 -16.91
C MET A 64 6.31 12.93 -16.11
N SER A 65 7.45 12.89 -15.42
CA SER A 65 8.01 14.10 -14.78
C SER A 65 9.16 14.73 -15.57
N LYS A 66 9.90 13.97 -16.38
CA LYS A 66 11.04 14.52 -17.12
C LYS A 66 10.55 15.20 -18.41
N PRO A 67 10.97 16.45 -18.67
CA PRO A 67 10.65 17.12 -19.92
C PRO A 67 11.28 16.38 -21.10
N VAL A 68 10.70 16.60 -22.28
CA VAL A 68 11.35 16.14 -23.52
C VAL A 68 12.73 16.78 -23.55
N SER A 69 13.78 15.95 -23.60
CA SER A 69 15.16 16.43 -23.67
C SER A 69 15.29 17.42 -24.82
N GLY A 70 16.04 18.51 -24.62
CA GLY A 70 16.34 19.50 -25.66
C GLY A 70 16.98 18.91 -26.92
N ARG A 71 17.39 17.63 -26.90
CA ARG A 71 17.78 16.84 -28.08
C ARG A 71 16.66 16.69 -29.13
N TYR A 72 15.40 16.63 -28.71
CA TYR A 72 14.26 16.42 -29.61
C TYR A 72 13.57 17.75 -29.92
N LEU A 73 13.00 17.88 -31.12
CA LEU A 73 12.17 19.03 -31.48
C LEU A 73 10.96 19.10 -30.54
N SER A 74 10.69 20.29 -30.02
CA SER A 74 9.47 20.67 -29.34
C SER A 74 8.32 20.83 -30.34
N PHE A 75 7.11 20.98 -29.82
CA PHE A 75 5.95 21.26 -30.66
C PHE A 75 6.02 22.65 -31.31
N ALA A 76 6.46 23.67 -30.57
CA ALA A 76 6.65 25.02 -31.10
C ALA A 76 7.66 25.04 -32.25
N GLU A 77 8.80 24.35 -32.12
CA GLU A 77 9.76 24.21 -33.23
C GLU A 77 9.14 23.48 -34.43
N ARG A 78 8.24 22.51 -34.21
CA ARG A 78 7.54 21.84 -35.31
C ARG A 78 6.52 22.74 -36.00
N GLU A 79 5.85 23.63 -35.27
CA GLU A 79 4.97 24.66 -35.83
C GLU A 79 5.77 25.64 -36.68
N GLU A 80 6.89 26.13 -36.14
CA GLU A 80 7.81 27.05 -36.85
C GLU A 80 8.36 26.42 -38.14
N ILE A 81 8.79 25.14 -38.09
CA ILE A 81 9.18 24.38 -39.29
C ILE A 81 8.04 24.34 -40.32
N GLY A 82 6.79 24.17 -39.86
CA GLY A 82 5.62 24.10 -40.74
C GLY A 82 5.30 25.44 -41.41
N LEU A 83 5.33 26.53 -40.64
CA LEU A 83 5.09 27.89 -41.13
C LEU A 83 6.16 28.32 -42.13
N LEU A 84 7.44 28.18 -41.76
CA LEU A 84 8.56 28.56 -42.63
C LEU A 84 8.60 27.70 -43.89
N ARG A 85 8.23 26.42 -43.80
CA ARG A 85 8.14 25.55 -44.98
C ARG A 85 7.02 25.98 -45.93
N ALA A 86 5.90 26.48 -45.40
CA ALA A 86 4.81 27.03 -46.22
C ALA A 86 5.17 28.36 -46.89
N GLN A 87 6.16 29.08 -46.36
CA GLN A 87 6.76 30.29 -46.94
C GLN A 87 7.93 29.97 -47.90
N ASP A 88 8.09 28.70 -48.32
CA ASP A 88 9.17 28.23 -49.20
C ASP A 88 10.61 28.50 -48.70
N VAL A 89 10.78 28.69 -47.39
CA VAL A 89 12.09 28.89 -46.78
C VAL A 89 12.93 27.60 -46.86
N SER A 90 14.22 27.74 -47.20
CA SER A 90 15.12 26.59 -47.36
C SER A 90 15.39 25.87 -46.03
N VAL A 91 15.65 24.55 -46.07
CA VAL A 91 15.93 23.73 -44.87
C VAL A 91 17.08 24.29 -44.02
N ARG A 92 18.12 24.83 -44.65
CA ARG A 92 19.28 25.41 -43.95
C ARG A 92 18.90 26.70 -43.23
N GLU A 93 18.06 27.52 -43.86
CA GLU A 93 17.54 28.75 -43.29
C GLU A 93 16.60 28.48 -42.11
N ILE A 94 15.65 27.55 -42.27
CA ILE A 94 14.77 27.08 -41.19
C ILE A 94 15.61 26.65 -40.00
N ALA A 95 16.61 25.80 -40.24
CA ALA A 95 17.50 25.28 -39.21
C ALA A 95 18.26 26.38 -38.46
N ARG A 96 18.72 27.43 -39.16
CA ARG A 96 19.38 28.58 -38.52
C ARG A 96 18.40 29.35 -37.61
N ARG A 97 17.18 29.61 -38.09
CA ARG A 97 16.15 30.36 -37.33
C ARG A 97 15.72 29.65 -36.05
N ILE A 98 15.61 28.32 -36.07
CA ILE A 98 15.24 27.54 -34.89
C ILE A 98 16.45 27.07 -34.04
N GLY A 99 17.68 27.43 -34.43
CA GLY A 99 18.90 27.02 -33.73
C GLY A 99 19.18 25.50 -33.77
N ARG A 100 18.87 24.82 -34.87
CA ARG A 100 19.05 23.37 -35.05
C ARG A 100 19.94 23.03 -36.23
N SER A 101 20.36 21.76 -36.31
CA SER A 101 21.09 21.28 -37.50
C SER A 101 20.15 21.15 -38.70
N PRO A 102 20.61 21.48 -39.93
CA PRO A 102 19.85 21.25 -41.16
C PRO A 102 19.39 19.80 -41.33
N SER A 103 20.21 18.84 -40.85
CA SER A 103 19.87 17.42 -40.87
C SER A 103 18.67 17.07 -40.00
N THR A 104 18.44 17.79 -38.90
CA THR A 104 17.29 17.60 -38.01
C THR A 104 16.00 18.02 -38.71
N VAL A 105 16.00 19.21 -39.32
CA VAL A 105 14.85 19.75 -40.06
C VAL A 105 14.52 18.89 -41.28
N SER A 106 15.53 18.52 -42.07
CA SER A 106 15.37 17.61 -43.21
C SER A 106 14.72 16.30 -42.79
N ARG A 107 15.27 15.61 -41.77
CA ARG A 107 14.71 14.34 -41.29
C ARG A 107 13.29 14.48 -40.75
N GLU A 108 12.95 15.57 -40.08
CA GLU A 108 11.59 15.84 -39.59
C GLU A 108 10.60 15.95 -40.75
N LEU A 109 10.91 16.80 -41.75
CA LEU A 109 10.09 17.00 -42.94
C LEU A 109 9.91 15.70 -43.75
N THR A 110 10.94 14.88 -43.88
CA THR A 110 10.84 13.62 -44.64
C THR A 110 10.16 12.50 -43.86
N ARG A 111 10.46 12.32 -42.57
CA ARG A 111 10.01 11.16 -41.79
C ARG A 111 8.64 11.34 -41.15
N ASN A 112 8.27 12.57 -40.82
CA ASN A 112 7.07 12.88 -40.05
C ASN A 112 5.95 13.57 -40.85
N ALA A 113 6.19 13.96 -42.11
CA ALA A 113 5.14 14.49 -43.00
C ALA A 113 3.94 13.54 -43.15
N ALA A 114 2.74 14.10 -43.25
CA ALA A 114 1.51 13.36 -43.49
C ALA A 114 1.53 12.78 -44.92
N THR A 115 1.04 11.55 -45.06
CA THR A 115 1.08 10.80 -46.33
C THR A 115 -0.32 10.41 -46.82
N ARG A 116 -1.37 10.92 -46.18
CA ARG A 116 -2.77 10.45 -46.37
C ARG A 116 -3.37 10.91 -47.70
N SER A 117 -2.94 12.04 -48.25
CA SER A 117 -3.45 12.63 -49.49
C SER A 117 -2.67 12.24 -50.75
N GLY A 118 -1.75 11.26 -50.65
CA GLY A 118 -0.83 10.92 -51.75
C GLY A 118 0.29 11.95 -51.99
N LYS A 119 0.22 13.12 -51.33
CA LYS A 119 1.26 14.17 -51.31
C LYS A 119 1.94 14.22 -49.94
N LEU A 120 3.19 14.69 -49.91
CA LEU A 120 3.95 14.96 -48.68
C LEU A 120 3.52 16.32 -48.11
N GLU A 121 2.50 16.32 -47.27
CA GLU A 121 2.04 17.54 -46.58
C GLU A 121 2.57 17.54 -45.14
N TYR A 122 3.34 18.56 -44.77
CA TYR A 122 3.85 18.67 -43.41
C TYR A 122 2.85 19.39 -42.50
N ARG A 123 2.39 18.70 -41.45
CA ARG A 123 1.55 19.27 -40.39
C ARG A 123 2.19 19.00 -39.03
N ALA A 124 2.46 20.07 -38.27
CA ALA A 124 3.14 19.99 -36.97
C ALA A 124 2.43 19.04 -35.99
N SER A 125 1.09 19.07 -35.95
CA SER A 125 0.26 18.22 -35.07
C SER A 125 0.42 16.72 -35.38
N VAL A 126 0.44 16.35 -36.66
CA VAL A 126 0.63 14.97 -37.11
C VAL A 126 2.07 14.52 -36.84
N ALA A 127 3.04 15.39 -37.10
CA ALA A 127 4.45 15.13 -36.87
C ALA A 127 4.75 14.89 -35.37
N GLN A 128 4.16 15.72 -34.49
CA GLN A 128 4.23 15.56 -33.05
C GLN A 128 3.60 14.24 -32.59
N TRP A 129 2.40 13.91 -33.06
CA TRP A 129 1.73 12.66 -32.73
C TRP A 129 2.55 11.43 -33.14
N LYS A 130 3.15 11.44 -34.32
CA LYS A 130 4.06 10.37 -34.79
C LYS A 130 5.29 10.23 -33.89
N SER A 131 5.92 11.35 -33.56
CA SER A 131 7.06 11.38 -32.64
C SER A 131 6.68 10.79 -31.27
N ASP A 132 5.53 11.18 -30.73
CA ASP A 132 5.02 10.67 -29.46
C ASP A 132 4.72 9.17 -29.50
N LEU A 133 4.16 8.67 -30.61
CA LEU A 133 3.87 7.24 -30.82
C LEU A 133 5.16 6.41 -30.84
N VAL A 134 6.14 6.81 -31.66
CA VAL A 134 7.43 6.11 -31.79
C VAL A 134 8.24 6.18 -30.48
N ALA A 135 8.11 7.28 -29.73
CA ALA A 135 8.78 7.43 -28.44
C ALA A 135 8.23 6.51 -27.34
N ARG A 136 7.05 5.86 -27.53
CA ARG A 136 6.46 4.99 -26.50
C ARG A 136 7.33 3.77 -26.19
N ARG A 137 8.04 3.22 -27.20
CA ARG A 137 8.93 2.03 -27.11
C ARG A 137 8.53 1.07 -25.97
N PRO A 138 7.30 0.51 -26.01
CA PRO A 138 6.79 -0.27 -24.89
C PRO A 138 7.68 -1.50 -24.70
N LYS A 139 8.29 -1.62 -23.51
CA LYS A 139 8.95 -2.84 -23.09
C LYS A 139 7.94 -3.74 -22.39
N PRO A 140 7.99 -5.07 -22.58
CA PRO A 140 7.15 -5.97 -21.81
C PRO A 140 7.45 -5.77 -20.32
N ALA A 141 6.41 -5.74 -19.49
CA ALA A 141 6.58 -5.56 -18.06
C ALA A 141 7.25 -6.80 -17.45
N LYS A 142 8.10 -6.62 -16.43
CA LYS A 142 8.86 -7.73 -15.82
C LYS A 142 7.96 -8.85 -15.29
N LEU A 143 6.80 -8.49 -14.74
CA LEU A 143 5.80 -9.46 -14.27
C LEU A 143 5.11 -10.23 -15.41
N VAL A 144 5.13 -9.73 -16.65
CA VAL A 144 4.63 -10.47 -17.81
C VAL A 144 5.64 -11.54 -18.21
N THR A 145 6.93 -11.19 -18.26
CA THR A 145 8.00 -12.05 -18.74
C THR A 145 8.52 -13.04 -17.71
N ASN A 146 8.43 -12.73 -16.41
CA ASN A 146 8.89 -13.62 -15.33
C ASN A 146 7.67 -14.18 -14.57
N GLN A 147 7.31 -15.43 -14.87
CA GLN A 147 6.19 -16.14 -14.23
C GLN A 147 6.42 -16.34 -12.74
N ARG A 148 7.61 -16.83 -12.33
CA ARG A 148 7.96 -17.09 -10.93
C ARG A 148 7.79 -15.85 -10.04
N LEU A 149 8.28 -14.71 -10.53
CA LEU A 149 8.12 -13.42 -9.84
C LEU A 149 6.64 -13.00 -9.77
N ARG A 150 5.88 -13.20 -10.84
CA ARG A 150 4.45 -12.91 -10.86
C ARG A 150 3.69 -13.76 -9.86
N ASP A 151 3.95 -15.06 -9.80
CA ASP A 151 3.29 -15.99 -8.89
C ASP A 151 3.60 -15.64 -7.43
N TYR A 152 4.86 -15.31 -7.12
CA TYR A 152 5.24 -14.81 -5.80
C TYR A 152 4.49 -13.52 -5.44
N VAL A 153 4.45 -12.54 -6.35
CA VAL A 153 3.75 -11.27 -6.10
C VAL A 153 2.25 -11.50 -5.90
N GLN A 154 1.62 -12.36 -6.71
CA GLN A 154 0.21 -12.72 -6.56
C GLN A 154 -0.05 -13.40 -5.22
N ASP A 155 0.73 -14.43 -4.87
CA ASP A 155 0.58 -15.15 -3.61
C ASP A 155 0.72 -14.23 -2.39
N ARG A 156 1.69 -13.31 -2.37
CA ARG A 156 1.82 -12.38 -1.23
C ARG A 156 0.68 -11.35 -1.16
N LEU A 157 0.02 -11.04 -2.28
CA LEU A 157 -1.14 -10.14 -2.33
C LEU A 157 -2.43 -10.85 -1.92
N GLU A 158 -2.75 -11.97 -2.57
CA GLU A 158 -4.06 -12.64 -2.50
C GLU A 158 -4.03 -14.07 -1.96
N GLY A 159 -2.85 -14.58 -1.61
CA GLY A 159 -2.67 -15.91 -1.05
C GLY A 159 -3.56 -16.12 0.16
N LYS A 160 -4.07 -17.34 0.27
CA LYS A 160 -5.08 -17.67 1.26
C LYS A 160 -4.45 -17.79 2.64
N ILE A 161 -5.20 -17.40 3.66
CA ILE A 161 -4.73 -17.54 5.03
C ILE A 161 -4.88 -19.00 5.47
N ARG A 162 -3.99 -19.44 6.35
CA ARG A 162 -3.98 -20.79 6.90
C ARG A 162 -3.92 -20.74 8.42
N ASP A 163 -4.46 -21.77 9.07
CA ASP A 163 -4.30 -21.96 10.50
C ASP A 163 -2.93 -22.60 10.84
N ALA A 164 -2.73 -22.92 12.12
CA ALA A 164 -1.48 -23.51 12.61
C ALA A 164 -1.21 -24.92 12.05
N GLN A 165 -2.26 -25.63 11.61
CA GLN A 165 -2.19 -26.95 11.00
C GLN A 165 -2.00 -26.88 9.47
N GLY A 166 -1.98 -25.67 8.91
CA GLY A 166 -1.84 -25.43 7.47
C GLY A 166 -3.15 -25.56 6.70
N LEU A 167 -4.30 -25.73 7.36
CA LEU A 167 -5.61 -25.77 6.72
C LEU A 167 -6.03 -24.35 6.31
N GLU A 168 -6.67 -24.26 5.15
CA GLU A 168 -7.15 -22.99 4.61
C GLU A 168 -8.32 -22.45 5.43
N VAL A 169 -8.23 -21.17 5.82
CA VAL A 169 -9.33 -20.47 6.48
C VAL A 169 -9.91 -19.44 5.51
N ALA A 170 -11.16 -19.67 5.07
CA ALA A 170 -11.78 -18.89 4.00
C ALA A 170 -12.11 -17.44 4.41
N GLY A 171 -12.47 -17.20 5.67
CA GLY A 171 -12.96 -15.92 6.15
C GLY A 171 -14.31 -15.50 5.52
N PRO A 172 -14.66 -14.20 5.55
CA PRO A 172 -15.94 -13.75 5.06
C PRO A 172 -16.00 -13.76 3.53
N ARG A 173 -17.19 -14.09 2.98
CA ARG A 173 -17.45 -13.95 1.54
C ARG A 173 -17.49 -12.47 1.16
N GLN A 174 -16.71 -12.11 0.15
CA GLN A 174 -16.67 -10.74 -0.38
C GLN A 174 -17.43 -10.66 -1.70
N ALA A 175 -18.19 -9.57 -1.88
CA ALA A 175 -18.77 -9.24 -3.18
C ALA A 175 -17.68 -9.02 -4.26
N PRO A 176 -17.97 -9.33 -5.54
CA PRO A 176 -17.04 -9.09 -6.64
C PRO A 176 -16.56 -7.63 -6.70
N PHE A 177 -15.33 -7.42 -7.17
CA PHE A 177 -14.77 -6.09 -7.30
C PHE A 177 -15.45 -5.32 -8.46
N ILE A 178 -16.26 -4.33 -8.11
CA ILE A 178 -17.02 -3.48 -9.07
C ILE A 178 -16.24 -2.23 -9.54
N GLY A 179 -14.92 -2.17 -9.37
CA GLY A 179 -14.13 -0.99 -9.76
C GLY A 179 -14.23 0.21 -8.80
N ARG A 180 -14.90 0.04 -7.65
CA ARG A 180 -15.05 1.06 -6.60
C ARG A 180 -14.14 0.77 -5.41
N ASN A 181 -13.95 1.77 -4.55
CA ASN A 181 -13.23 1.57 -3.29
C ASN A 181 -13.90 0.47 -2.46
N LYS A 182 -13.12 -0.15 -1.57
CA LYS A 182 -13.66 -1.11 -0.60
C LYS A 182 -14.88 -0.53 0.14
N PRO A 183 -15.86 -1.37 0.51
CA PRO A 183 -16.99 -0.91 1.31
C PRO A 183 -16.51 -0.29 2.62
N HIS A 184 -17.14 0.81 3.01
CA HIS A 184 -16.92 1.38 4.33
C HIS A 184 -17.63 0.49 5.35
N ARG A 185 -16.89 -0.05 6.33
CA ARG A 185 -17.43 -0.92 7.39
C ARG A 185 -18.06 -2.23 6.89
N GLY A 186 -17.60 -2.74 5.75
CA GLY A 186 -18.02 -4.05 5.22
C GLY A 186 -16.88 -5.06 5.22
N ASP A 187 -17.25 -6.33 5.17
CA ASP A 187 -16.31 -7.44 5.15
C ASP A 187 -15.36 -7.44 3.96
N ARG A 188 -14.21 -8.05 4.19
CA ARG A 188 -13.12 -8.17 3.22
C ARG A 188 -12.61 -9.58 3.23
N LYS A 189 -12.32 -10.10 2.04
CA LYS A 189 -11.69 -11.40 1.91
C LYS A 189 -10.39 -11.44 2.71
N TRP A 190 -10.22 -12.50 3.48
CA TRP A 190 -8.98 -12.74 4.20
C TRP A 190 -7.92 -13.27 3.24
N VAL A 191 -6.78 -12.59 3.23
CA VAL A 191 -5.65 -12.87 2.34
C VAL A 191 -4.34 -12.53 3.04
N ASN A 192 -3.21 -12.98 2.49
CA ASN A 192 -1.86 -12.59 2.93
C ASN A 192 -1.72 -11.07 3.04
N GLY A 193 -2.21 -10.33 2.05
CA GLY A 193 -2.41 -8.88 2.12
C GLY A 193 -1.13 -8.06 2.28
N TRP A 194 0.00 -8.55 1.75
CA TRP A 194 1.26 -7.81 1.79
C TRP A 194 1.17 -6.57 0.91
N SER A 195 1.80 -5.47 1.33
CA SER A 195 1.93 -4.29 0.49
C SER A 195 2.96 -4.52 -0.63
N PRO A 196 2.84 -3.83 -1.78
CA PRO A 196 3.87 -3.86 -2.80
C PRO A 196 5.28 -3.50 -2.29
N GLU A 197 5.38 -2.62 -1.29
CA GLU A 197 6.68 -2.29 -0.65
C GLU A 197 7.22 -3.47 0.16
N GLN A 198 6.37 -4.16 0.93
CA GLN A 198 6.73 -5.36 1.66
C GLN A 198 7.24 -6.46 0.71
N ILE A 199 6.51 -6.71 -0.38
CA ILE A 199 6.87 -7.72 -1.39
C ILE A 199 8.22 -7.39 -2.04
N ALA A 200 8.40 -6.16 -2.52
CA ALA A 200 9.61 -5.73 -3.22
C ALA A 200 10.88 -5.87 -2.37
N ASN A 201 10.80 -5.54 -1.08
CA ASN A 201 11.95 -5.66 -0.18
C ASN A 201 12.16 -7.09 0.29
N ARG A 202 11.08 -7.84 0.53
CA ARG A 202 11.19 -9.24 0.97
C ARG A 202 11.79 -10.16 -0.08
N LEU A 203 11.55 -9.88 -1.37
CA LEU A 203 12.17 -10.62 -2.48
C LEU A 203 13.70 -10.66 -2.42
N GLN A 204 14.35 -9.67 -1.80
CA GLN A 204 15.81 -9.65 -1.65
C GLN A 204 16.30 -10.62 -0.58
N VAL A 205 15.47 -10.84 0.45
CA VAL A 205 15.74 -11.76 1.56
C VAL A 205 15.42 -13.19 1.16
N ASP A 206 14.28 -13.41 0.51
CA ASP A 206 13.83 -14.76 0.11
C ASP A 206 14.64 -15.31 -1.08
N PHE A 207 15.22 -14.44 -1.91
CA PHE A 207 15.99 -14.82 -3.10
C PHE A 207 17.27 -13.98 -3.23
N PRO A 208 18.24 -14.10 -2.30
CA PRO A 208 19.43 -13.26 -2.27
C PRO A 208 20.25 -13.36 -3.56
N ASP A 209 20.37 -14.57 -4.12
CA ASP A 209 21.24 -14.86 -5.27
C ASP A 209 20.53 -14.81 -6.63
N ASP A 210 19.24 -14.43 -6.67
CA ASP A 210 18.47 -14.36 -7.92
C ASP A 210 18.04 -12.91 -8.25
N PRO A 211 18.83 -12.17 -9.05
CA PRO A 211 18.48 -10.83 -9.52
C PRO A 211 17.19 -10.78 -10.36
N SER A 212 16.80 -11.90 -10.97
CA SER A 212 15.55 -11.97 -11.75
C SER A 212 14.32 -11.74 -10.85
N MET A 213 14.43 -12.02 -9.56
CA MET A 213 13.39 -11.83 -8.55
C MET A 213 13.32 -10.39 -8.00
N ARG A 214 14.08 -9.43 -8.54
CA ARG A 214 14.02 -8.02 -8.11
C ARG A 214 12.93 -7.25 -8.85
N ILE A 215 12.10 -6.50 -8.12
CA ILE A 215 11.13 -5.57 -8.72
C ILE A 215 10.90 -4.38 -7.80
N SER A 216 10.71 -3.19 -8.36
CA SER A 216 10.32 -2.03 -7.55
C SER A 216 8.85 -2.13 -7.14
N HIS A 217 8.52 -1.67 -5.93
CA HIS A 217 7.13 -1.62 -5.47
C HIS A 217 6.26 -0.71 -6.36
N GLU A 218 6.84 0.33 -6.98
CA GLU A 218 6.16 1.14 -7.98
C GLU A 218 5.80 0.36 -9.24
N ALA A 219 6.63 -0.58 -9.69
CA ALA A 219 6.29 -1.44 -10.82
C ALA A 219 5.12 -2.40 -10.49
N ILE A 220 5.07 -2.92 -9.26
CA ILE A 220 3.92 -3.71 -8.78
C ILE A 220 2.66 -2.83 -8.73
N TYR A 221 2.75 -1.61 -8.18
CA TYR A 221 1.62 -0.67 -8.21
C TYR A 221 1.17 -0.33 -9.65
N GLN A 222 2.10 -0.21 -10.60
CA GLN A 222 1.79 0.02 -12.02
C GLN A 222 1.01 -1.14 -12.62
N ALA A 223 1.40 -2.38 -12.33
CA ALA A 223 0.66 -3.56 -12.77
C ALA A 223 -0.74 -3.64 -12.14
N LEU A 224 -0.90 -3.19 -10.89
CA LEU A 224 -2.19 -3.18 -10.18
C LEU A 224 -3.15 -2.07 -10.62
N TYR A 225 -2.64 -0.86 -10.89
CA TYR A 225 -3.48 0.31 -11.13
C TYR A 225 -3.70 0.64 -12.61
N ILE A 226 -2.74 0.32 -13.48
CA ILE A 226 -2.74 0.80 -14.87
C ILE A 226 -3.26 -0.30 -15.80
N GLN A 227 -4.47 -0.08 -16.31
CA GLN A 227 -5.11 -0.97 -17.27
C GLN A 227 -4.24 -1.06 -18.54
N GLY A 228 -3.81 -2.27 -18.91
CA GLY A 228 -2.94 -2.53 -20.07
C GLY A 228 -1.45 -2.72 -19.79
N ARG A 229 -0.95 -2.51 -18.55
CA ARG A 229 0.41 -2.94 -18.16
C ARG A 229 0.52 -4.47 -17.98
N GLY A 230 -0.62 -5.15 -17.85
CA GLY A 230 -0.73 -6.60 -17.79
C GLY A 230 -0.17 -7.22 -16.50
N ALA A 231 -0.19 -8.56 -16.47
CA ALA A 231 0.35 -9.45 -15.43
C ALA A 231 -0.42 -9.60 -14.12
N LEU A 232 -1.16 -8.59 -13.65
CA LEU A 232 -1.96 -8.71 -12.42
C LEU A 232 -3.42 -8.37 -12.69
N LYS A 233 -4.35 -9.10 -12.04
CA LYS A 233 -5.78 -8.78 -12.12
C LYS A 233 -6.06 -7.47 -11.40
N ARG A 234 -6.96 -6.66 -11.97
CA ARG A 234 -7.29 -5.33 -11.43
C ARG A 234 -7.90 -5.40 -10.03
N GLU A 235 -8.63 -6.46 -9.73
CA GLU A 235 -9.32 -6.71 -8.45
C GLU A 235 -8.37 -6.81 -7.24
N LEU A 236 -7.09 -7.15 -7.47
CA LEU A 236 -6.09 -7.29 -6.41
C LEU A 236 -5.86 -5.99 -5.62
N VAL A 237 -6.24 -4.83 -6.16
CA VAL A 237 -6.19 -3.56 -5.40
C VAL A 237 -7.12 -3.53 -4.19
N SER A 238 -8.16 -4.37 -4.19
CA SER A 238 -9.06 -4.53 -3.05
C SER A 238 -8.38 -5.17 -1.83
N TYR A 239 -7.29 -5.92 -2.06
CA TYR A 239 -6.49 -6.57 -1.01
C TYR A 239 -5.44 -5.65 -0.39
N LEU A 240 -5.13 -4.51 -1.01
CA LEU A 240 -4.26 -3.49 -0.42
C LEU A 240 -4.90 -2.89 0.84
N ARG A 241 -4.09 -2.42 1.80
CA ARG A 241 -4.56 -1.86 3.09
C ARG A 241 -5.70 -0.84 2.94
N THR A 242 -5.52 0.12 2.04
CA THR A 242 -6.50 1.18 1.81
C THR A 242 -7.69 0.73 0.94
N GLY A 243 -7.56 -0.37 0.19
CA GLY A 243 -8.59 -0.90 -0.71
C GLY A 243 -9.12 0.11 -1.71
N ARG A 244 -8.26 1.02 -2.18
CA ARG A 244 -8.67 2.11 -3.09
C ARG A 244 -8.63 1.59 -4.51
N ALA A 245 -9.72 1.82 -5.25
CA ALA A 245 -9.78 1.50 -6.68
C ALA A 245 -8.78 2.33 -7.47
N LEU A 246 -8.59 3.59 -7.14
CA LEU A 246 -7.60 4.48 -7.78
C LEU A 246 -6.52 4.87 -6.77
N ARG A 247 -5.29 4.99 -7.23
CA ARG A 247 -4.22 5.53 -6.40
C ARG A 247 -4.46 7.01 -6.16
N THR A 248 -4.10 7.47 -4.97
CA THR A 248 -4.19 8.88 -4.60
C THR A 248 -2.77 9.45 -4.48
N PRO A 249 -2.52 10.69 -4.92
CA PRO A 249 -1.24 11.36 -4.72
C PRO A 249 -0.85 11.45 -3.25
N ARG A 250 0.45 11.33 -2.95
CA ARG A 250 0.99 11.38 -1.58
C ARG A 250 0.70 12.73 -0.91
N ALA A 251 0.83 13.83 -1.64
CA ALA A 251 0.53 15.17 -1.13
C ALA A 251 -0.91 15.31 -0.62
N ARG A 252 -1.89 14.69 -1.31
CA ARG A 252 -3.29 14.71 -0.86
C ARG A 252 -3.51 13.89 0.42
N SER A 253 -2.72 12.84 0.65
CA SER A 253 -2.76 12.12 1.94
C SER A 253 -2.08 12.90 3.07
N GLN A 254 -1.03 13.67 2.79
CA GLN A 254 -0.34 14.49 3.78
C GLN A 254 -1.15 15.75 4.15
N ALA A 255 -1.85 16.35 3.20
CA ALA A 255 -2.76 17.48 3.46
C ALA A 255 -3.92 17.15 4.40
N LYS A 256 -4.22 15.85 4.60
CA LYS A 256 -5.21 15.38 5.58
C LYS A 256 -4.63 15.14 6.98
N ALA A 257 -3.31 15.25 7.16
CA ALA A 257 -2.63 14.81 8.38
C ALA A 257 -2.62 15.83 9.53
N TRP A 258 -3.22 17.01 9.37
CA TRP A 258 -3.43 17.95 10.48
C TRP A 258 -4.76 17.71 11.20
N ALA A 259 -4.90 16.52 11.80
CA ALA A 259 -5.86 16.30 12.86
C ALA A 259 -5.08 16.07 14.16
N HIS A 260 -4.75 17.18 14.81
CA HIS A 260 -4.28 17.35 16.19
C HIS A 260 -3.22 16.36 16.71
N VAL A 261 -1.97 16.81 16.69
CA VAL A 261 -0.96 16.42 17.70
C VAL A 261 -0.71 17.67 18.52
N SER A 262 -1.14 17.67 19.79
CA SER A 262 -0.81 18.73 20.75
C SER A 262 0.64 18.58 21.19
N GLU A 263 1.38 19.69 21.21
CA GLU A 263 2.83 19.78 21.49
C GLU A 263 3.24 19.64 22.96
N GLU A 264 2.30 19.41 23.88
CA GLU A 264 2.58 19.39 25.30
C GLU A 264 2.33 18.00 25.91
N VAL A 265 3.37 17.43 26.55
CA VAL A 265 3.35 16.78 27.88
C VAL A 265 4.59 15.84 28.00
N MET A 266 5.47 16.16 28.96
CA MET A 266 6.78 15.53 29.19
C MET A 266 6.74 14.16 29.90
N ILE A 267 7.76 13.36 29.61
CA ILE A 267 8.13 12.00 30.04
C ILE A 267 8.79 12.02 31.43
N SER A 268 8.10 11.71 32.54
CA SER A 268 8.75 11.80 33.87
C SER A 268 8.50 10.67 34.86
N SER A 269 8.24 9.43 34.40
CA SER A 269 8.18 8.28 35.33
C SER A 269 8.50 6.90 34.74
N ARG A 270 9.17 6.83 33.58
CA ARG A 270 9.53 5.56 32.93
C ARG A 270 11.03 5.27 33.04
N PRO A 271 11.46 4.02 33.32
CA PRO A 271 12.83 3.59 33.10
C PRO A 271 13.22 3.71 31.61
N ALA A 272 14.40 4.25 31.32
CA ALA A 272 14.87 4.53 29.95
C ALA A 272 14.92 3.28 29.05
N GLU A 273 15.19 2.11 29.63
CA GLU A 273 15.27 0.80 28.96
C GLU A 273 13.98 0.41 28.21
N ILE A 274 12.82 0.95 28.63
CA ILE A 274 11.52 0.63 28.06
C ILE A 274 11.20 1.51 26.83
N GLU A 275 11.83 2.68 26.67
CA GLU A 275 11.65 3.54 25.48
C GLU A 275 12.37 2.96 24.25
N ASP A 276 13.54 2.34 24.44
CA ASP A 276 14.41 1.91 23.35
C ASP A 276 13.90 0.71 22.55
N ARG A 277 12.82 0.03 23.01
CA ARG A 277 12.22 -1.15 22.34
C ARG A 277 13.28 -2.22 22.00
N ALA A 278 14.38 -2.22 22.75
CA ALA A 278 15.55 -3.05 22.54
C ALA A 278 15.43 -4.39 23.28
N VAL A 279 14.71 -4.39 24.40
CA VAL A 279 14.50 -5.57 25.24
C VAL A 279 13.18 -6.26 24.85
N PRO A 280 13.21 -7.55 24.47
CA PRO A 280 12.00 -8.31 24.18
C PRO A 280 11.23 -8.65 25.47
N GLY A 281 9.92 -8.85 25.34
CA GLY A 281 9.06 -9.34 26.42
C GLY A 281 8.22 -8.26 27.10
N HIS A 282 8.25 -7.03 26.58
CA HIS A 282 7.29 -5.99 26.92
C HIS A 282 6.14 -6.00 25.90
N TRP A 283 4.91 -6.14 26.39
CA TRP A 283 3.72 -6.26 25.56
C TRP A 283 2.80 -5.05 25.71
N GLU A 284 2.21 -4.60 24.60
CA GLU A 284 1.11 -3.64 24.59
C GLU A 284 -0.19 -4.38 24.31
N GLY A 285 -1.22 -4.11 25.11
CA GLY A 285 -2.50 -4.79 25.04
C GLY A 285 -3.67 -3.84 24.79
N ASP A 286 -4.62 -4.18 23.92
CA ASP A 286 -5.78 -3.33 23.57
C ASP A 286 -7.00 -4.19 23.22
N LEU A 287 -8.14 -3.54 23.00
CA LEU A 287 -9.35 -4.16 22.47
C LEU A 287 -9.73 -3.58 21.11
N ILE A 288 -9.96 -4.45 20.14
CA ILE A 288 -10.72 -4.07 18.95
C ILE A 288 -12.20 -4.38 19.17
N ILE A 289 -13.01 -3.32 19.23
CA ILE A 289 -14.47 -3.45 19.43
C ILE A 289 -15.19 -3.48 18.07
N GLY A 290 -16.22 -4.31 17.96
CA GLY A 290 -17.14 -4.46 16.84
C GLY A 290 -18.57 -4.01 17.17
N LEU A 291 -19.54 -4.48 16.37
CA LEU A 291 -20.96 -4.29 16.65
C LEU A 291 -21.40 -5.06 17.89
N ASP A 292 -22.46 -4.56 18.52
CA ASP A 292 -23.12 -5.22 19.65
C ASP A 292 -22.10 -5.69 20.69
N ARG A 293 -21.14 -4.81 20.99
CA ARG A 293 -20.09 -5.00 22.00
C ARG A 293 -19.28 -6.29 21.83
N SER A 294 -19.20 -6.84 20.63
CA SER A 294 -18.21 -7.88 20.33
C SER A 294 -16.80 -7.30 20.41
N ALA A 295 -15.84 -8.09 20.88
CA ALA A 295 -14.47 -7.65 21.05
C ALA A 295 -13.47 -8.76 20.72
N ILE A 296 -12.26 -8.36 20.34
CA ILE A 296 -11.08 -9.24 20.30
C ILE A 296 -9.97 -8.49 21.03
N GLY A 297 -9.32 -9.17 21.98
CA GLY A 297 -8.14 -8.62 22.64
C GLY A 297 -6.92 -8.72 21.73
N THR A 298 -6.09 -7.68 21.73
CA THR A 298 -4.87 -7.61 20.92
C THR A 298 -3.68 -7.44 21.83
N LEU A 299 -2.69 -8.32 21.70
CA LEU A 299 -1.44 -8.29 22.45
C LEU A 299 -0.31 -8.15 21.44
N VAL A 300 0.55 -7.15 21.57
CA VAL A 300 1.63 -6.87 20.63
C VAL A 300 2.94 -6.70 21.38
N GLU A 301 3.90 -7.56 21.09
CA GLU A 301 5.24 -7.49 21.66
C GLU A 301 6.01 -6.30 21.04
N ARG A 302 6.64 -5.47 21.89
CA ARG A 302 7.16 -4.16 21.51
C ARG A 302 8.49 -4.19 20.78
N SER A 303 9.16 -5.32 20.65
CA SER A 303 10.46 -5.41 19.98
C SER A 303 10.31 -6.11 18.62
N SER A 304 9.81 -7.35 18.63
CA SER A 304 9.47 -8.20 17.49
C SER A 304 8.18 -7.82 16.75
N ARG A 305 7.27 -7.05 17.36
CA ARG A 305 5.91 -6.77 16.83
C ARG A 305 5.03 -8.02 16.72
N PHE A 306 5.43 -9.11 17.37
CA PHE A 306 4.65 -10.34 17.36
C PHE A 306 3.28 -10.06 17.98
N THR A 307 2.23 -10.46 17.27
CA THR A 307 0.84 -10.15 17.63
C THR A 307 0.12 -11.43 18.02
N MET A 308 -0.48 -11.43 19.21
CA MET A 308 -1.41 -12.47 19.65
C MET A 308 -2.81 -11.86 19.73
N LEU A 309 -3.81 -12.66 19.35
CA LEU A 309 -5.20 -12.26 19.44
C LEU A 309 -5.90 -13.12 20.49
N VAL A 310 -6.66 -12.47 21.35
CA VAL A 310 -7.40 -13.08 22.45
C VAL A 310 -8.86 -13.17 22.03
N HIS A 311 -9.37 -14.39 21.90
CA HIS A 311 -10.77 -14.62 21.57
C HIS A 311 -11.65 -14.35 22.80
N LEU A 312 -12.66 -13.49 22.64
CA LEU A 312 -13.55 -13.02 23.70
C LEU A 312 -15.01 -13.28 23.28
N PRO A 313 -15.49 -14.53 23.36
CA PRO A 313 -16.86 -14.86 23.00
C PRO A 313 -17.84 -14.22 23.99
N ARG A 314 -19.06 -13.98 23.54
CA ARG A 314 -20.15 -13.55 24.42
C ARG A 314 -20.46 -14.63 25.44
N GLU A 315 -20.79 -14.21 26.66
CA GLU A 315 -21.21 -15.10 27.72
C GLU A 315 -22.67 -15.54 27.50
N GLU A 316 -23.05 -16.64 28.14
CA GLU A 316 -24.42 -17.12 28.16
C GLU A 316 -25.40 -16.05 28.67
N GLY A 317 -26.57 -15.93 28.04
CA GLY A 317 -27.57 -14.93 28.38
C GLY A 317 -27.37 -13.53 27.76
N TYR A 318 -26.29 -13.30 26.99
CA TYR A 318 -26.10 -12.05 26.26
C TYR A 318 -27.21 -11.80 25.24
N GLY A 319 -27.88 -10.65 25.33
CA GLY A 319 -28.99 -10.28 24.43
C GLY A 319 -30.33 -10.93 24.77
N LEU A 320 -30.36 -11.93 25.67
CA LEU A 320 -31.59 -12.54 26.20
C LEU A 320 -32.09 -11.80 27.44
N THR A 321 -31.17 -11.39 28.31
CA THR A 321 -31.49 -10.60 29.51
C THR A 321 -31.40 -9.09 29.23
N PRO A 322 -32.41 -8.29 29.60
CA PRO A 322 -32.33 -6.84 29.51
C PRO A 322 -31.15 -6.33 30.33
N ARG A 323 -30.41 -5.39 29.74
CA ARG A 323 -29.20 -4.89 30.38
C ARG A 323 -29.54 -4.04 31.59
N THR A 324 -29.04 -4.44 32.75
CA THR A 324 -29.10 -3.65 33.98
C THR A 324 -27.82 -2.83 34.16
N LYS A 325 -27.93 -1.63 34.73
CA LYS A 325 -26.77 -0.81 35.10
C LYS A 325 -26.00 -1.55 36.20
N ASN A 326 -24.69 -1.76 36.02
CA ASN A 326 -23.84 -2.60 36.87
C ASN A 326 -24.21 -4.10 36.89
N GLY A 327 -25.00 -4.58 35.92
CA GLY A 327 -25.23 -6.00 35.72
C GLY A 327 -24.00 -6.76 35.20
N PRO A 328 -24.08 -8.09 35.12
CA PRO A 328 -22.98 -8.93 34.66
C PRO A 328 -22.51 -8.54 33.25
N ALA A 329 -21.20 -8.55 33.05
CA ALA A 329 -20.57 -8.12 31.80
C ALA A 329 -20.59 -9.25 30.74
N LEU A 330 -21.79 -9.57 30.23
CA LEU A 330 -22.01 -10.70 29.33
C LEU A 330 -21.45 -10.50 27.90
N ALA A 331 -20.90 -9.34 27.58
CA ALA A 331 -20.39 -9.00 26.25
C ALA A 331 -19.06 -9.71 25.88
N GLY A 332 -18.50 -10.52 26.79
CA GLY A 332 -17.29 -11.32 26.54
C GLY A 332 -15.96 -10.66 26.92
N TYR A 333 -15.96 -9.37 27.26
CA TYR A 333 -14.77 -8.62 27.68
C TYR A 333 -14.90 -8.03 29.10
N GLY A 334 -15.79 -8.59 29.92
CA GLY A 334 -15.84 -8.26 31.34
C GLY A 334 -14.51 -8.57 32.04
N ALA A 335 -14.23 -7.90 33.16
CA ALA A 335 -12.93 -7.98 33.82
C ALA A 335 -12.47 -9.42 34.13
N ILE A 336 -13.38 -10.27 34.60
CA ILE A 336 -13.10 -11.68 34.92
C ILE A 336 -12.82 -12.49 33.65
N THR A 337 -13.71 -12.43 32.65
CA THR A 337 -13.56 -13.13 31.36
C THR A 337 -12.26 -12.72 30.67
N MET A 338 -11.97 -11.42 30.66
CA MET A 338 -10.77 -10.86 30.06
C MET A 338 -9.50 -11.36 30.76
N ALA A 339 -9.46 -11.31 32.10
CA ALA A 339 -8.32 -11.82 32.87
C ALA A 339 -8.09 -13.32 32.62
N ASN A 340 -9.16 -14.12 32.59
CA ASN A 340 -9.08 -15.55 32.33
C ASN A 340 -8.59 -15.84 30.89
N ALA A 341 -9.10 -15.11 29.90
CA ALA A 341 -8.71 -15.26 28.49
C ALA A 341 -7.26 -14.81 28.25
N LEU A 342 -6.83 -13.71 28.88
CA LEU A 342 -5.45 -13.24 28.86
C LEU A 342 -4.52 -14.28 29.48
N LYS A 343 -4.86 -14.82 30.65
CA LYS A 343 -4.07 -15.86 31.32
C LYS A 343 -3.86 -17.06 30.40
N ARG A 344 -4.94 -17.61 29.81
CA ARG A 344 -4.86 -18.72 28.85
C ARG A 344 -3.96 -18.41 27.65
N THR A 345 -3.89 -17.15 27.24
CA THR A 345 -3.06 -16.72 26.10
C THR A 345 -1.59 -16.58 26.51
N VAL A 346 -1.33 -15.94 27.65
CA VAL A 346 0.01 -15.72 28.20
C VAL A 346 0.71 -17.03 28.49
N THR A 347 0.01 -18.01 29.06
CA THR A 347 0.56 -19.34 29.38
C THR A 347 0.93 -20.17 28.14
N LYS A 348 0.59 -19.73 26.92
CA LYS A 348 1.03 -20.39 25.67
C LYS A 348 2.50 -20.09 25.35
N LEU A 349 3.11 -19.09 25.97
CA LEU A 349 4.51 -18.73 25.77
C LEU A 349 5.29 -18.89 27.09
N PRO A 350 6.61 -19.17 27.01
CA PRO A 350 7.48 -19.20 28.18
C PRO A 350 7.43 -17.89 28.97
N THR A 351 7.52 -17.98 30.30
CA THR A 351 7.47 -16.82 31.21
C THR A 351 8.57 -15.80 30.94
N GLN A 352 9.72 -16.23 30.40
CA GLN A 352 10.84 -15.38 30.00
C GLN A 352 10.45 -14.36 28.93
N LEU A 353 9.42 -14.65 28.12
CA LEU A 353 8.89 -13.72 27.13
C LEU A 353 7.87 -12.73 27.69
N TRP A 354 7.59 -12.76 28.99
CA TRP A 354 6.58 -11.93 29.65
C TRP A 354 7.18 -11.12 30.79
N GLN A 355 7.82 -10.00 30.46
CA GLN A 355 8.35 -9.07 31.46
C GLN A 355 7.28 -8.11 31.96
N SER A 356 6.46 -7.56 31.05
CA SER A 356 5.41 -6.62 31.41
C SER A 356 4.29 -6.55 30.37
N LEU A 357 3.08 -6.21 30.81
CA LEU A 357 1.95 -5.90 29.96
C LEU A 357 1.48 -4.45 30.20
N THR A 358 1.43 -3.63 29.17
CA THR A 358 0.86 -2.28 29.22
C THR A 358 -0.55 -2.26 28.62
N TRP A 359 -1.54 -1.77 29.37
CA TRP A 359 -2.94 -1.68 28.96
C TRP A 359 -3.51 -0.25 29.09
N ASP A 360 -4.69 0.00 28.52
CA ASP A 360 -5.44 1.25 28.72
C ASP A 360 -6.16 1.21 30.08
N ARG A 361 -6.52 2.35 30.68
CA ARG A 361 -7.25 2.43 31.96
C ARG A 361 -8.74 2.06 31.82
N GLY A 362 -9.03 1.11 30.95
CA GLY A 362 -10.36 0.57 30.74
C GLY A 362 -10.83 -0.29 31.92
N LYS A 363 -12.14 -0.37 32.12
CA LYS A 363 -12.76 -1.21 33.16
C LYS A 363 -12.57 -2.71 32.89
N GLU A 364 -12.19 -3.06 31.68
CA GLU A 364 -11.97 -4.42 31.19
C GLU A 364 -10.79 -5.12 31.86
N LEU A 365 -9.87 -4.37 32.49
CA LEU A 365 -8.73 -4.91 33.21
C LEU A 365 -8.74 -4.54 34.70
N SER A 366 -9.92 -4.27 35.28
CA SER A 366 -10.02 -3.92 36.71
C SER A 366 -9.54 -5.06 37.62
N ASP A 367 -9.55 -6.30 37.15
CA ASP A 367 -9.08 -7.50 37.85
C ASP A 367 -7.59 -7.84 37.55
N HIS A 368 -6.79 -6.85 37.14
CA HIS A 368 -5.38 -7.01 36.81
C HIS A 368 -4.51 -7.49 37.98
N ALA A 369 -4.91 -7.19 39.22
CA ALA A 369 -4.21 -7.66 40.42
C ALA A 369 -4.22 -9.18 40.50
N ARG A 370 -5.40 -9.81 40.34
CA ARG A 370 -5.53 -11.27 40.28
C ARG A 370 -4.75 -11.85 39.10
N PHE A 371 -4.87 -11.24 37.91
CA PHE A 371 -4.11 -11.67 36.73
C PHE A 371 -2.59 -11.63 36.98
N THR A 372 -2.08 -10.60 37.64
CA THR A 372 -0.64 -10.45 37.95
C THR A 372 -0.18 -11.57 38.90
N ILE A 373 -0.95 -11.85 39.95
CA ILE A 373 -0.66 -12.92 40.91
C ILE A 373 -0.67 -14.29 40.22
N GLU A 374 -1.70 -14.56 39.39
CA GLU A 374 -1.89 -15.87 38.77
C GLU A 374 -0.96 -16.14 37.57
N SER A 375 -0.50 -15.11 36.87
CA SER A 375 0.34 -15.25 35.67
C SER A 375 1.81 -14.87 35.88
N GLY A 376 2.13 -14.16 36.96
CA GLY A 376 3.44 -13.57 37.20
C GLY A 376 3.76 -12.33 36.36
N VAL A 377 2.85 -11.90 35.46
CA VAL A 377 3.09 -10.79 34.52
C VAL A 377 2.70 -9.46 35.16
N LYS A 378 3.67 -8.55 35.27
CA LYS A 378 3.43 -7.19 35.79
C LYS A 378 2.59 -6.37 34.81
N VAL A 379 1.45 -5.86 35.27
CA VAL A 379 0.56 -5.00 34.48
C VAL A 379 0.79 -3.53 34.79
N PHE A 380 0.91 -2.73 33.73
CA PHE A 380 1.04 -1.27 33.78
C PHE A 380 -0.08 -0.62 32.98
N PHE A 381 -0.51 0.57 33.39
CA PHE A 381 -1.56 1.32 32.70
C PHE A 381 -1.00 2.57 32.04
N ALA A 382 -1.44 2.83 30.81
CA ALA A 382 -1.14 4.07 30.11
C ALA A 382 -1.81 5.27 30.80
N ASP A 383 -1.25 6.46 30.61
CA ASP A 383 -1.81 7.67 31.18
C ASP A 383 -3.05 8.15 30.41
N PRO A 384 -4.03 8.78 31.09
CA PRO A 384 -5.19 9.34 30.42
C PRO A 384 -4.75 10.29 29.31
N ARG A 385 -5.42 10.20 28.15
CA ARG A 385 -5.15 11.05 26.98
C ARG A 385 -3.74 10.89 26.38
N SER A 386 -3.03 9.80 26.67
CA SER A 386 -1.68 9.52 26.15
C SER A 386 -1.60 8.32 25.20
N PRO A 387 -2.36 8.30 24.08
CA PRO A 387 -2.42 7.13 23.18
C PRO A 387 -1.05 6.79 22.53
N TRP A 388 -0.14 7.77 22.41
CA TRP A 388 1.20 7.58 21.83
C TRP A 388 2.08 6.61 22.63
N GLN A 389 1.81 6.45 23.94
CA GLN A 389 2.50 5.47 24.79
C GLN A 389 2.28 4.01 24.32
N ARG A 390 1.29 3.80 23.44
CA ARG A 390 0.89 2.50 22.84
C ARG A 390 0.87 2.55 21.31
N GLY A 391 1.78 3.32 20.71
CA GLY A 391 1.82 3.51 19.26
C GLY A 391 2.02 2.21 18.46
N THR A 392 2.55 1.14 19.08
CA THR A 392 2.68 -0.16 18.40
C THR A 392 1.31 -0.80 18.19
N ASN A 393 0.52 -0.86 19.26
CA ASN A 393 -0.79 -1.49 19.21
C ASN A 393 -1.76 -0.72 18.30
N GLU A 394 -1.72 0.61 18.29
CA GLU A 394 -2.57 1.40 17.39
C GLU A 394 -2.31 1.06 15.91
N ASN A 395 -1.03 0.98 15.51
CA ASN A 395 -0.68 0.61 14.14
C ASN A 395 -1.09 -0.83 13.81
N THR A 396 -0.89 -1.78 14.74
CA THR A 396 -1.30 -3.19 14.58
C THR A 396 -2.81 -3.32 14.48
N ASN A 397 -3.57 -2.61 15.31
CA ASN A 397 -5.03 -2.54 15.25
C ASN A 397 -5.48 -1.97 13.90
N GLY A 398 -4.79 -0.95 13.39
CA GLY A 398 -5.00 -0.45 12.03
C GLY A 398 -4.77 -1.49 10.92
N LEU A 399 -3.93 -2.51 11.14
CA LEU A 399 -3.75 -3.65 10.24
C LEU A 399 -4.83 -4.71 10.44
N LEU A 400 -5.19 -5.02 11.68
CA LEU A 400 -6.25 -5.96 12.02
C LEU A 400 -7.62 -5.50 11.49
N ARG A 401 -7.87 -4.19 11.41
CA ARG A 401 -9.08 -3.64 10.76
C ARG A 401 -9.19 -3.96 9.25
N GLN A 402 -8.19 -4.59 8.65
CA GLN A 402 -8.32 -5.17 7.31
C GLN A 402 -9.07 -6.50 7.32
N TYR A 403 -8.96 -7.28 8.39
CA TYR A 403 -9.62 -8.57 8.60
C TYR A 403 -10.89 -8.42 9.43
N PHE A 404 -10.89 -7.47 10.36
CA PHE A 404 -11.98 -7.15 11.30
C PHE A 404 -12.42 -5.68 11.14
N PRO A 405 -13.11 -5.32 10.03
CA PRO A 405 -13.56 -3.95 9.79
C PRO A 405 -14.35 -3.37 10.96
N LYS A 406 -14.31 -2.04 11.15
CA LYS A 406 -15.22 -1.40 12.10
C LYS A 406 -16.66 -1.63 11.64
N GLY A 407 -17.60 -1.79 12.57
CA GLY A 407 -19.02 -1.95 12.24
C GLY A 407 -19.39 -3.34 11.73
N THR A 408 -18.60 -4.37 12.05
CA THR A 408 -18.98 -5.78 11.90
C THR A 408 -19.06 -6.46 13.26
N ASP A 409 -19.85 -7.53 13.37
CA ASP A 409 -19.83 -8.37 14.58
C ASP A 409 -18.59 -9.27 14.57
N LEU A 410 -17.80 -9.21 15.65
CA LEU A 410 -16.58 -9.98 15.83
C LEU A 410 -16.84 -11.35 16.46
N SER A 411 -17.99 -11.55 17.13
CA SER A 411 -18.28 -12.80 17.85
C SER A 411 -18.58 -13.98 16.92
N ARG A 412 -18.77 -13.72 15.62
CA ARG A 412 -18.98 -14.77 14.61
C ARG A 412 -17.72 -15.53 14.24
N TRP A 413 -16.55 -15.06 14.68
CA TRP A 413 -15.26 -15.67 14.37
C TRP A 413 -14.81 -16.55 15.52
N SER A 414 -14.44 -17.79 15.20
CA SER A 414 -13.89 -18.74 16.16
C SER A 414 -12.46 -18.36 16.60
N GLU A 415 -11.99 -18.98 17.69
CA GLU A 415 -10.60 -18.83 18.14
C GLU A 415 -9.62 -19.23 17.03
N GLN A 416 -9.86 -20.36 16.35
CA GLN A 416 -9.00 -20.87 15.27
C GLN A 416 -8.88 -19.88 14.12
N GLU A 417 -9.99 -19.29 13.68
CA GLU A 417 -10.01 -18.30 12.61
C GLU A 417 -9.26 -17.02 12.98
N ILE A 418 -9.45 -16.55 14.22
CA ILE A 418 -8.73 -15.39 14.76
C ILE A 418 -7.23 -15.69 14.83
N GLN A 419 -6.82 -16.89 15.27
CA GLN A 419 -5.41 -17.28 15.28
C GLN A 419 -4.81 -17.38 13.86
N ALA A 420 -5.56 -17.85 12.87
CA ALA A 420 -5.10 -17.86 11.47
C ALA A 420 -4.79 -16.44 10.96
N VAL A 421 -5.60 -15.44 11.36
CA VAL A 421 -5.33 -14.02 11.07
C VAL A 421 -4.06 -13.54 11.80
N ALA A 422 -3.88 -13.89 13.07
CA ALA A 422 -2.67 -13.55 13.84
C ALA A 422 -1.42 -14.14 13.18
N LEU A 423 -1.46 -15.43 12.80
CA LEU A 423 -0.37 -16.12 12.10
C LEU A 423 -0.03 -15.44 10.77
N THR A 424 -1.05 -15.08 9.98
CA THR A 424 -0.88 -14.35 8.72
C THR A 424 -0.20 -13.00 8.96
N LEU A 425 -0.58 -12.29 10.02
CA LEU A 425 -0.02 -10.99 10.35
C LEU A 425 1.42 -11.10 10.86
N ASN A 426 1.74 -12.16 11.60
CA ASN A 426 3.08 -12.47 12.12
C ASN A 426 4.03 -12.99 11.05
N ASN A 427 3.51 -13.46 9.92
CA ASN A 427 4.30 -13.81 8.73
C ASN A 427 4.38 -12.67 7.71
N ARG A 428 3.85 -11.48 8.01
CA ARG A 428 3.93 -10.32 7.14
C ARG A 428 5.16 -9.45 7.51
N PRO A 429 6.10 -9.20 6.58
CA PRO A 429 7.36 -8.52 6.89
C PRO A 429 7.16 -7.07 7.33
N ARG A 430 8.00 -6.57 8.24
CA ARG A 430 7.92 -5.21 8.78
C ARG A 430 9.16 -4.41 8.40
N LYS A 431 8.93 -3.19 7.89
CA LYS A 431 10.02 -2.24 7.59
C LYS A 431 10.89 -1.94 8.83
N THR A 432 10.26 -1.82 10.00
CA THR A 432 10.93 -1.57 11.28
C THR A 432 11.82 -2.72 11.74
N LEU A 433 11.67 -3.92 11.17
CA LEU A 433 12.46 -5.11 11.50
C LEU A 433 13.43 -5.46 10.36
N GLY A 434 13.80 -4.49 9.53
CA GLY A 434 14.64 -4.75 8.35
C GLY A 434 14.01 -5.71 7.35
N TRP A 435 12.67 -5.75 7.27
CA TRP A 435 11.89 -6.67 6.44
C TRP A 435 11.86 -8.14 6.87
N LYS A 436 12.32 -8.43 8.10
CA LYS A 436 11.95 -9.67 8.79
C LYS A 436 10.46 -9.69 9.15
N THR A 437 9.91 -10.88 9.29
CA THR A 437 8.56 -11.08 9.83
C THR A 437 8.59 -11.01 11.36
N PRO A 438 7.48 -10.62 12.02
CA PRO A 438 7.40 -10.69 13.48
C PRO A 438 7.70 -12.08 14.05
N ALA A 439 7.29 -13.15 13.35
CA ALA A 439 7.60 -14.51 13.74
C ALA A 439 9.12 -14.81 13.69
N GLU A 440 9.80 -14.38 12.63
CA GLU A 440 11.27 -14.50 12.53
C GLU A 440 11.98 -13.72 13.62
N ALA A 441 11.57 -12.47 13.86
CA ALA A 441 12.17 -11.63 14.88
C ALA A 441 12.00 -12.23 16.29
N LEU A 442 10.80 -12.76 16.60
CA LEU A 442 10.57 -13.44 17.87
C LEU A 442 11.41 -14.72 17.99
N ASN A 443 11.51 -15.50 16.93
CA ASN A 443 12.30 -16.73 16.90
C ASN A 443 13.81 -16.47 17.07
N ASP A 444 14.32 -15.38 16.50
CA ASP A 444 15.72 -14.97 16.71
C ASP A 444 15.98 -14.67 18.19
N TYR A 445 15.03 -14.00 18.88
CA TYR A 445 15.13 -13.76 20.32
C TYR A 445 15.06 -15.04 21.16
N LEU A 446 14.20 -15.98 20.78
CA LEU A 446 14.12 -17.29 21.46
C LEU A 446 15.44 -18.03 21.36
N LYS A 447 16.04 -18.08 20.17
CA LYS A 447 17.34 -18.72 19.96
C LYS A 447 18.48 -18.04 20.71
N SER A 448 18.46 -16.71 20.83
CA SER A 448 19.50 -16.00 21.60
C SER A 448 19.34 -16.16 23.10
N ALA A 449 18.11 -16.33 23.61
CA ALA A 449 17.85 -16.60 25.02
C ALA A 449 18.28 -18.01 25.45
N ASP A 450 18.23 -18.99 24.54
CA ASP A 450 18.66 -20.37 24.79
C ASP A 450 20.18 -20.57 24.71
N GLN A 451 20.95 -19.57 24.30
CA GLN A 451 22.42 -19.60 24.37
C GLN A 451 22.88 -18.93 25.68
N PRO A 452 23.16 -19.68 26.77
CA PRO A 452 23.80 -19.10 27.94
C PRO A 452 25.15 -18.53 27.51
N GLY A 453 25.38 -17.25 27.84
CA GLY A 453 26.60 -16.53 27.47
C GLY A 453 27.84 -17.36 27.81
N VAL A 454 28.63 -17.68 26.79
CA VAL A 454 29.97 -18.23 26.99
C VAL A 454 30.76 -17.14 27.70
N ALA A 455 30.92 -17.27 29.01
CA ALA A 455 31.82 -16.45 29.79
C ALA A 455 33.20 -16.57 29.14
N THR A 456 33.68 -15.49 28.54
CA THR A 456 35.06 -15.40 28.07
C THR A 456 35.91 -15.24 29.33
N THR A 457 36.54 -16.32 29.78
CA THR A 457 37.58 -16.25 30.81
C THR A 457 38.78 -15.53 30.22
N GLY A 458 38.97 -14.28 30.64
CA GLY A 458 40.19 -13.50 30.48
C GLY A 458 40.86 -13.31 31.83
#